data_AF-A0A0S8E1L3-F1
#
_entry.id   AF-A0A0S8E1L3-F1
#
_cell.length_a   1.000
_cell.length_b   1.000
_cell.length_c   1.000
_cell.angle_alpha   90.00
_cell.angle_beta   90.00
_cell.angle_gamma   90.00
#
_symmetry.space_group_name_H-M   'P 1'
#
loop_
_entity.id
_entity.type
_entity.pdbx_description
1 polymer ?
#
loop_
_entity_poly.entity_id
_entity_poly.type
_entity_poly.pdbx_seq_one_letter_code
_entity_poly.pdbx_strand_id
1 'polypeptide(L)'
;WLAGKVSDSQMLYRDRDFYDRNRAHTVLGTEATHVDLQARVVQTSDGQFLPFEKLLIATGGKPIIPRDVTGMEVEGVFTFTTWDEARSIRDFIRENAIKKAVVVGGGLIAQSHLESAGVEVRCGTTISHIEKQGGKVVGVALRDNGEIACSLVVLAIGVTPNTDIVKGTVIEVEQGIVVDQAMQTSVPGIYAAGDAAQAVDMLSGRKRPIPILPNAYRQGYIAGSNMAGKTLKYKGGIAMNSIDILGLPTISVGITTEEGETYEVVSMLDEEEPSYKKIVLKDDRVVGAIFLGDIDRAGIITGLIKEGIPVSSFKDLLLSEDFGVISLPVGYRKHVVSGRGIEV
;
A
#
# COMPACT_ATOMS: atom_id res chain seq x y z
N TRP A 1 -10.78 8.56 -9.96
CA TRP A 1 -12.20 8.18 -10.01
C TRP A 1 -13.06 9.11 -9.16
N LEU A 2 -12.89 9.14 -7.82
CA LEU A 2 -13.74 9.96 -6.92
C LEU A 2 -13.69 11.46 -7.25
N ALA A 3 -12.49 11.98 -7.53
CA ALA A 3 -12.28 13.35 -7.98
C ALA A 3 -12.60 13.60 -9.48
N GLY A 4 -13.26 12.66 -10.18
CA GLY A 4 -13.60 12.78 -11.60
C GLY A 4 -12.43 12.66 -12.58
N LYS A 5 -11.18 12.50 -12.12
CA LYS A 5 -9.97 12.40 -12.98
C LYS A 5 -9.86 11.12 -13.82
N VAL A 6 -10.66 10.09 -13.51
CA VAL A 6 -10.56 8.73 -14.11
C VAL A 6 -11.96 8.14 -14.24
N SER A 7 -12.25 7.46 -15.36
CA SER A 7 -13.54 6.81 -15.66
C SER A 7 -13.63 5.37 -15.13
N ASP A 8 -14.82 4.77 -15.21
CA ASP A 8 -15.04 3.36 -14.83
C ASP A 8 -14.23 2.37 -15.69
N SER A 9 -14.05 2.65 -16.99
CA SER A 9 -13.29 1.77 -17.88
C SER A 9 -11.80 1.78 -17.55
N GLN A 10 -11.29 2.92 -17.07
CA GLN A 10 -9.90 3.07 -16.66
C GLN A 10 -9.61 2.47 -15.27
N MET A 11 -10.64 2.09 -14.50
CA MET A 11 -10.47 1.40 -13.21
C MET A 11 -10.17 -0.10 -13.36
N LEU A 12 -10.38 -0.68 -14.55
CA LEU A 12 -10.16 -2.10 -14.78
C LEU A 12 -8.67 -2.39 -14.99
N TYR A 13 -8.12 -3.35 -14.23
CA TYR A 13 -6.74 -3.82 -14.44
C TYR A 13 -6.57 -4.62 -15.75
N ARG A 14 -7.65 -5.23 -16.25
CA ARG A 14 -7.69 -6.04 -17.46
C ARG A 14 -8.99 -5.79 -18.20
N ASP A 15 -8.95 -5.95 -19.52
CA ASP A 15 -10.16 -5.94 -20.35
C ASP A 15 -11.15 -7.01 -19.87
N ARG A 16 -12.45 -6.75 -20.10
CA ARG A 16 -13.52 -7.64 -19.62
C ARG A 16 -13.42 -9.07 -20.17
N ASP A 17 -12.93 -9.22 -21.40
CA ASP A 17 -12.77 -10.50 -22.08
C ASP A 17 -11.42 -11.20 -21.77
N PHE A 18 -10.56 -10.59 -20.95
CA PHE A 18 -9.22 -11.11 -20.68
C PHE A 18 -9.28 -12.52 -20.09
N TYR A 19 -10.15 -12.74 -19.10
CA TYR A 19 -10.25 -14.03 -18.41
C TYR A 19 -10.77 -15.12 -19.34
N ASP A 20 -11.81 -14.83 -20.12
CA ASP A 20 -12.36 -15.75 -21.12
C ASP A 20 -11.33 -16.13 -22.18
N ARG A 21 -10.62 -15.14 -22.73
CA ARG A 21 -9.54 -15.36 -23.72
C ARG A 21 -8.41 -16.24 -23.18
N ASN A 22 -8.14 -16.15 -21.88
CA ASN A 22 -7.12 -16.95 -21.21
C ASN A 22 -7.67 -18.24 -20.59
N ARG A 23 -8.94 -18.59 -20.86
CA ARG A 23 -9.61 -19.78 -20.31
C ARG A 23 -9.56 -19.83 -18.77
N ALA A 24 -9.61 -18.66 -18.14
CA ALA A 24 -9.68 -18.53 -16.70
C ALA A 24 -11.15 -18.45 -16.28
N HIS A 25 -11.64 -19.48 -15.60
CA HIS A 25 -13.00 -19.49 -15.06
C HIS A 25 -13.08 -18.58 -13.82
N THR A 26 -13.92 -17.56 -13.87
CA THR A 26 -14.11 -16.61 -12.77
C THR A 26 -15.45 -16.83 -12.06
N VAL A 27 -15.42 -16.92 -10.73
CA VAL A 27 -16.63 -16.90 -9.89
C VAL A 27 -16.64 -15.56 -9.16
N LEU A 28 -17.30 -14.56 -9.75
CA LEU A 28 -17.38 -13.19 -9.22
C LEU A 28 -18.60 -13.02 -8.31
N GLY A 29 -18.53 -12.11 -7.34
CA GLY A 29 -19.62 -11.87 -6.39
C GLY A 29 -19.77 -12.97 -5.33
N THR A 30 -18.81 -13.90 -5.25
CA THR A 30 -18.79 -15.01 -4.31
C THR A 30 -17.55 -14.93 -3.44
N GLU A 31 -17.74 -14.91 -2.12
CA GLU A 31 -16.64 -14.90 -1.17
C GLU A 31 -16.16 -16.33 -0.90
N ALA A 32 -14.84 -16.54 -0.91
CA ALA A 32 -14.23 -17.78 -0.42
C ALA A 32 -14.07 -17.68 1.10
N THR A 33 -14.81 -18.52 1.84
CA THR A 33 -14.99 -18.39 3.29
C THR A 33 -14.06 -19.28 4.09
N HIS A 34 -13.71 -20.46 3.57
CA HIS A 34 -12.85 -21.41 4.29
C HIS A 34 -12.06 -22.31 3.33
N VAL A 35 -10.85 -22.71 3.73
CA VAL A 35 -10.06 -23.72 3.04
C VAL A 35 -10.03 -25.01 3.85
N ASP A 36 -10.60 -26.08 3.29
CA ASP A 36 -10.43 -27.43 3.83
C ASP A 36 -9.20 -28.08 3.20
N LEU A 37 -8.15 -28.23 4.01
CA LEU A 37 -6.87 -28.80 3.59
C LEU A 37 -6.92 -30.33 3.39
N GLN A 38 -7.81 -31.03 4.09
CA GLN A 38 -7.91 -32.49 3.99
C GLN A 38 -8.67 -32.87 2.72
N ALA A 39 -9.83 -32.23 2.50
CA ALA A 39 -10.64 -32.44 1.31
C ALA A 39 -10.10 -31.70 0.08
N ARG A 40 -9.16 -30.76 0.27
CA ARG A 40 -8.59 -29.88 -0.78
C ARG A 40 -9.67 -29.14 -1.55
N VAL A 41 -10.55 -28.48 -0.80
CA VAL A 41 -11.63 -27.66 -1.35
C VAL A 41 -11.65 -26.28 -0.70
N VAL A 42 -12.06 -25.28 -1.48
CA VAL A 42 -12.43 -23.95 -0.97
C VAL A 42 -13.94 -23.92 -0.81
N GLN A 43 -14.42 -23.64 0.39
CA GLN A 43 -15.83 -23.37 0.64
C GLN A 43 -16.14 -21.92 0.29
N THR A 44 -17.29 -21.70 -0.34
CA THR A 44 -17.77 -20.37 -0.73
C THR A 44 -18.98 -19.94 0.07
N SER A 45 -19.28 -18.63 0.04
CA SER A 45 -20.40 -18.01 0.75
C SER A 45 -21.78 -18.50 0.27
N ASP A 46 -21.88 -18.98 -0.96
CA ASP A 46 -23.07 -19.60 -1.54
C ASP A 46 -23.14 -21.13 -1.31
N GLY A 47 -22.23 -21.68 -0.51
CA GLY A 47 -22.25 -23.08 -0.09
C GLY A 47 -21.62 -24.07 -1.07
N GLN A 48 -20.94 -23.60 -2.12
CA GLN A 48 -20.20 -24.47 -3.03
C GLN A 48 -18.88 -24.93 -2.40
N PHE A 49 -18.36 -26.04 -2.92
CA PHE A 49 -17.04 -26.57 -2.60
C PHE A 49 -16.23 -26.67 -3.89
N LEU A 50 -15.20 -25.83 -4.01
CA LEU A 50 -14.37 -25.76 -5.20
C LEU A 50 -13.07 -26.55 -4.98
N PRO A 51 -12.87 -27.70 -5.65
CA PRO A 51 -11.67 -28.50 -5.47
C PRO A 51 -10.43 -27.82 -6.07
N PHE A 52 -9.26 -28.05 -5.47
CA PHE A 52 -8.00 -27.53 -5.98
C PHE A 52 -6.85 -28.54 -5.85
N GLU A 53 -5.91 -28.48 -6.79
CA GLU A 53 -4.61 -29.15 -6.66
C GLU A 53 -3.56 -28.25 -6.02
N LYS A 54 -3.60 -26.96 -6.38
CA LYS A 54 -2.81 -25.87 -5.82
C LYS A 54 -3.73 -24.68 -5.57
N LEU A 55 -3.42 -23.89 -4.54
CA LEU A 55 -4.22 -22.74 -4.13
C LEU A 55 -3.34 -21.49 -4.01
N LEU A 56 -3.80 -20.36 -4.53
CA LEU A 56 -3.23 -19.03 -4.27
C LEU A 56 -4.22 -18.19 -3.47
N ILE A 57 -3.81 -17.77 -2.27
CA ILE A 57 -4.58 -16.89 -1.42
C ILE A 57 -4.12 -15.44 -1.68
N ALA A 58 -4.97 -14.67 -2.34
CA ALA A 58 -4.73 -13.27 -2.70
C ALA A 58 -5.88 -12.37 -2.20
N THR A 59 -6.30 -12.59 -0.94
CA THR A 59 -7.47 -11.98 -0.29
C THR A 59 -7.29 -10.51 0.10
N GLY A 60 -6.12 -9.93 -0.15
CA GLY A 60 -5.82 -8.52 0.12
C GLY A 60 -5.83 -8.18 1.61
N GLY A 61 -6.16 -6.93 1.92
CA GLY A 61 -6.33 -6.42 3.28
C GLY A 61 -7.76 -5.97 3.56
N LYS A 62 -8.10 -5.82 4.84
CA LYS A 62 -9.34 -5.21 5.34
C LYS A 62 -9.02 -3.86 5.99
N PRO A 63 -9.90 -2.85 5.88
CA PRO A 63 -9.71 -1.58 6.57
C PRO A 63 -9.59 -1.79 8.08
N ILE A 64 -8.67 -1.07 8.71
CA ILE A 64 -8.56 -1.06 10.17
C ILE A 64 -9.75 -0.28 10.73
N ILE A 65 -10.51 -0.94 11.62
CA ILE A 65 -11.59 -0.34 12.38
C ILE A 65 -11.11 -0.16 13.81
N PRO A 66 -11.01 1.09 14.34
CA PRO A 66 -10.63 1.33 15.72
C PRO A 66 -11.67 0.70 16.66
N ARG A 67 -11.21 -0.14 17.60
CA ARG A 67 -12.10 -0.82 18.55
C ARG A 67 -12.61 0.09 19.66
N ASP A 68 -11.91 1.18 19.90
CA ASP A 68 -12.15 2.14 20.96
C ASP A 68 -12.95 3.36 20.51
N VAL A 69 -13.36 3.41 19.24
CA VAL A 69 -14.23 4.45 18.68
C VAL A 69 -15.65 3.91 18.52
N THR A 70 -16.63 4.61 19.10
CA THR A 70 -18.05 4.25 19.02
C THR A 70 -18.78 5.06 17.92
N GLY A 71 -19.92 4.56 17.43
CA GLY A 71 -20.73 5.23 16.41
C GLY A 71 -20.24 4.98 14.97
N MET A 72 -19.54 3.87 14.75
CA MET A 72 -18.97 3.48 13.46
C MET A 72 -20.02 3.01 12.45
N GLU A 73 -21.15 2.53 12.95
CA GLU A 73 -22.30 2.03 12.19
C GLU A 73 -23.24 3.13 11.66
N VAL A 74 -22.88 4.39 11.89
CA VAL A 74 -23.72 5.57 11.62
C VAL A 74 -23.71 5.93 10.14
N GLU A 75 -24.86 6.36 9.63
CA GLU A 75 -24.97 6.87 8.25
C GLU A 75 -24.06 8.10 8.06
N GLY A 76 -23.20 8.06 7.04
CA GLY A 76 -22.21 9.10 6.76
C GLY A 76 -20.79 8.79 7.27
N VAL A 77 -20.56 7.59 7.82
CA VAL A 77 -19.24 7.07 8.19
C VAL A 77 -18.81 6.02 7.17
N PHE A 78 -17.62 6.18 6.59
CA PHE A 78 -17.12 5.30 5.53
C PHE A 78 -15.67 4.87 5.77
N THR A 79 -15.34 3.71 5.24
CA THR A 79 -13.96 3.28 4.92
C THR A 79 -13.66 3.56 3.45
N PHE A 80 -12.39 3.39 3.02
CA PHE A 80 -11.99 3.70 1.65
C PHE A 80 -10.96 2.71 1.08
N THR A 81 -11.42 1.49 0.82
CA THR A 81 -10.60 0.36 0.35
C THR A 81 -11.15 -0.32 -0.90
N THR A 82 -12.47 -0.31 -1.10
CA THR A 82 -13.14 -0.93 -2.26
C THR A 82 -13.69 0.10 -3.22
N TRP A 83 -13.93 -0.32 -4.47
CA TRP A 83 -14.56 0.55 -5.45
C TRP A 83 -16.03 0.86 -5.10
N ASP A 84 -16.73 -0.08 -4.45
CA ASP A 84 -18.10 0.15 -4.00
C ASP A 84 -18.17 1.17 -2.86
N GLU A 85 -17.23 1.14 -1.91
CA GLU A 85 -17.12 2.19 -0.88
C GLU A 85 -16.88 3.57 -1.51
N ALA A 86 -16.01 3.66 -2.53
CA ALA A 86 -15.79 4.91 -3.25
C ALA A 86 -17.08 5.43 -3.92
N ARG A 87 -17.89 4.53 -4.49
CA ARG A 87 -19.21 4.87 -5.05
C ARG A 87 -20.16 5.36 -3.96
N SER A 88 -20.26 4.64 -2.85
CA SER A 88 -21.09 5.04 -1.72
C SER A 88 -20.73 6.42 -1.19
N ILE A 89 -19.44 6.75 -1.05
CA ILE A 89 -19.00 8.10 -0.66
C ILE A 89 -19.44 9.15 -1.69
N ARG A 90 -19.22 8.90 -2.98
CA ARG A 90 -19.61 9.85 -4.05
C ARG A 90 -21.11 10.11 -4.05
N ASP A 91 -21.90 9.06 -3.96
CA ASP A 91 -23.35 9.14 -4.04
C ASP A 91 -23.89 9.83 -2.78
N PHE A 92 -23.36 9.50 -1.60
CA PHE A 92 -23.67 10.18 -0.34
C PHE A 92 -23.34 11.67 -0.38
N ILE A 93 -22.19 12.07 -0.95
CA ILE A 93 -21.82 13.49 -1.13
C ILE A 93 -22.85 14.23 -1.98
N ARG A 94 -23.31 13.60 -3.07
CA ARG A 94 -24.29 14.20 -4.01
C ARG A 94 -25.67 14.34 -3.39
N GLU A 95 -26.13 13.30 -2.70
CA GLU A 95 -27.47 13.25 -2.11
C GLU A 95 -27.62 14.18 -0.91
N ASN A 96 -26.55 14.39 -0.13
CA ASN A 96 -26.59 15.13 1.13
C ASN A 96 -25.92 16.51 1.06
N ALA A 97 -25.45 16.93 -0.12
CA ALA A 97 -24.80 18.23 -0.35
C ALA A 97 -23.71 18.57 0.68
N ILE A 98 -22.85 17.58 0.98
CA ILE A 98 -21.85 17.62 2.05
C ILE A 98 -20.96 18.87 1.95
N LYS A 99 -20.83 19.60 3.06
CA LYS A 99 -20.02 20.83 3.16
C LYS A 99 -18.75 20.65 3.98
N LYS A 100 -18.77 19.76 4.97
CA LYS A 100 -17.65 19.53 5.88
C LYS A 100 -17.50 18.04 6.13
N ALA A 101 -16.29 17.55 5.85
CA ALA A 101 -15.90 16.17 6.03
C ALA A 101 -14.68 16.08 6.94
N VAL A 102 -14.59 15.00 7.70
CA VAL A 102 -13.40 14.65 8.48
C VAL A 102 -12.79 13.39 7.90
N VAL A 103 -11.50 13.44 7.59
CA VAL A 103 -10.71 12.25 7.24
C VAL A 103 -9.85 11.89 8.43
N VAL A 104 -9.98 10.66 8.93
CA VAL A 104 -9.19 10.15 10.04
C VAL A 104 -8.07 9.29 9.48
N GLY A 105 -6.83 9.65 9.80
CA GLY A 105 -5.63 9.06 9.23
C GLY A 105 -5.10 9.90 8.08
N GLY A 106 -3.93 10.50 8.28
CA GLY A 106 -3.30 11.37 7.29
C GLY A 106 -2.14 10.72 6.52
N GLY A 107 -1.72 9.49 6.84
CA GLY A 107 -0.61 8.83 6.14
C GLY A 107 0.61 9.73 5.96
N LEU A 108 1.18 9.78 4.76
CA LEU A 108 2.20 10.76 4.38
C LEU A 108 1.53 12.12 4.13
N ILE A 109 1.79 13.09 5.01
CA ILE A 109 1.14 14.41 4.97
C ILE A 109 2.16 15.47 4.55
N ALA A 110 1.89 16.18 3.44
CA ALA A 110 2.51 17.47 3.15
C ALA A 110 1.67 18.58 3.81
N GLN A 111 1.80 18.72 5.14
CA GLN A 111 0.86 19.50 5.96
C GLN A 111 0.67 20.93 5.43
N SER A 112 1.77 21.66 5.23
CA SER A 112 1.72 23.03 4.72
C SER A 112 1.04 23.13 3.35
N HIS A 113 1.21 22.12 2.49
CA HIS A 113 0.55 22.07 1.18
C HIS A 113 -0.97 21.90 1.32
N LEU A 114 -1.41 20.98 2.19
CA LEU A 114 -2.83 20.78 2.47
C LEU A 114 -3.47 22.03 3.07
N GLU A 115 -2.79 22.67 4.03
CA GLU A 115 -3.25 23.91 4.66
C GLU A 115 -3.36 25.05 3.65
N SER A 116 -2.39 25.18 2.73
CA SER A 116 -2.46 26.17 1.64
C SER A 116 -3.65 25.97 0.70
N ALA A 117 -4.13 24.72 0.58
CA ALA A 117 -5.30 24.36 -0.19
C ALA A 117 -6.62 24.45 0.62
N GLY A 118 -6.57 24.95 1.85
CA GLY A 118 -7.74 25.16 2.72
C GLY A 118 -8.17 23.93 3.52
N VAL A 119 -7.32 22.91 3.64
CA VAL A 119 -7.56 21.73 4.50
C VAL A 119 -7.03 22.01 5.90
N GLU A 120 -7.89 21.91 6.91
CA GLU A 120 -7.47 21.95 8.32
C GLU A 120 -6.82 20.63 8.71
N VAL A 121 -5.54 20.65 9.09
CA VAL A 121 -4.80 19.46 9.52
C VAL A 121 -4.62 19.46 11.04
N ARG A 122 -5.05 18.38 11.71
CA ARG A 122 -4.85 18.19 13.16
C ARG A 122 -3.98 16.97 13.43
N CYS A 123 -2.73 17.21 13.78
CA CYS A 123 -1.75 16.19 14.15
C CYS A 123 -1.77 15.89 15.65
N GLY A 124 -1.26 14.71 16.05
CA GLY A 124 -1.13 14.33 17.47
C GLY A 124 -2.43 13.98 18.18
N THR A 125 -3.55 13.96 17.46
CA THR A 125 -4.88 13.60 17.97
C THR A 125 -5.59 12.65 17.02
N THR A 126 -6.65 12.01 17.51
CA THR A 126 -7.56 11.18 16.71
C THR A 126 -8.95 11.25 17.33
N ILE A 127 -9.95 10.70 16.65
CA ILE A 127 -11.32 10.69 17.16
C ILE A 127 -11.44 9.78 18.40
N SER A 128 -12.26 10.18 19.35
CA SER A 128 -12.67 9.37 20.51
C SER A 128 -14.01 8.70 20.26
N HIS A 129 -14.97 9.42 19.65
CA HIS A 129 -16.25 8.85 19.22
C HIS A 129 -16.89 9.71 18.12
N ILE A 130 -17.86 9.11 17.42
CA ILE A 130 -18.64 9.76 16.37
C ILE A 130 -19.96 10.27 16.98
N GLU A 131 -20.24 11.55 16.76
CA GLU A 131 -21.48 12.17 17.21
C GLU A 131 -22.59 11.92 16.19
N LYS A 132 -23.75 11.48 16.68
CA LYS A 132 -24.90 11.13 15.83
C LYS A 132 -26.20 11.79 16.27
N GLN A 133 -27.00 12.17 15.30
CA GLN A 133 -28.37 12.64 15.50
C GLN A 133 -29.27 11.97 14.46
N GLY A 134 -30.37 11.35 14.90
CA GLY A 134 -31.31 10.67 13.99
C GLY A 134 -30.70 9.55 13.14
N GLY A 135 -29.63 8.91 13.64
CA GLY A 135 -28.91 7.84 12.92
C GLY A 135 -27.87 8.32 11.92
N LYS A 136 -27.67 9.63 11.78
CA LYS A 136 -26.68 10.26 10.88
C LYS A 136 -25.57 10.94 11.67
N VAL A 137 -24.38 11.02 11.07
CA VAL A 137 -23.25 11.74 11.65
C VAL A 137 -23.50 13.26 11.65
N VAL A 138 -23.21 13.91 12.77
CA VAL A 138 -23.26 15.38 12.93
C VAL A 138 -21.94 15.98 13.38
N GLY A 139 -21.00 15.15 13.83
CA GLY A 139 -19.68 15.58 14.27
C GLY A 139 -18.82 14.42 14.72
N VAL A 140 -17.60 14.76 15.15
CA VAL A 140 -16.68 13.86 15.84
C VAL A 140 -16.12 14.57 17.07
N ALA A 141 -15.99 13.83 18.16
CA ALA A 141 -15.19 14.27 19.30
C ALA A 141 -13.77 13.70 19.17
N LEU A 142 -12.80 14.51 19.59
CA LEU A 142 -11.38 14.19 19.54
C LEU A 142 -10.89 13.70 20.92
N ARG A 143 -9.72 13.06 20.96
CA ARG A 143 -9.11 12.60 22.22
C ARG A 143 -8.50 13.72 23.06
N ASP A 144 -8.19 14.85 22.44
CA ASP A 144 -7.70 16.07 23.09
C ASP A 144 -8.84 16.97 23.60
N ASN A 145 -10.07 16.44 23.68
CA ASN A 145 -11.30 17.14 24.08
C ASN A 145 -11.79 18.20 23.08
N GLY A 146 -11.28 18.21 21.84
CA GLY A 146 -11.87 19.00 20.76
C GLY A 146 -13.12 18.36 20.17
N GLU A 147 -13.96 19.16 19.50
CA GLU A 147 -15.11 18.69 18.73
C GLU A 147 -15.07 19.30 17.32
N ILE A 148 -15.47 18.50 16.32
CA ILE A 148 -15.54 18.94 14.92
C ILE A 148 -16.90 18.55 14.37
N ALA A 149 -17.79 19.53 14.19
CA ALA A 149 -19.03 19.33 13.45
C ALA A 149 -18.72 18.94 12.00
N CYS A 150 -19.34 17.87 11.49
CA CYS A 150 -19.18 17.36 10.13
C CYS A 150 -20.33 16.42 9.78
N SER A 151 -20.62 16.28 8.48
CA SER A 151 -21.67 15.39 7.99
C SER A 151 -21.13 14.19 7.20
N LEU A 152 -19.81 14.04 7.14
CA LEU A 152 -19.12 12.92 6.49
C LEU A 152 -17.84 12.60 7.26
N VAL A 153 -17.62 11.33 7.58
CA VAL A 153 -16.38 10.84 8.18
C VAL A 153 -15.81 9.73 7.28
N VAL A 154 -14.53 9.83 6.93
CA VAL A 154 -13.81 8.79 6.19
C VAL A 154 -12.66 8.28 7.04
N LEU A 155 -12.65 6.98 7.33
CA LEU A 155 -11.53 6.32 7.98
C LEU A 155 -10.53 5.81 6.95
N ALA A 156 -9.31 6.32 7.07
CA ALA A 156 -8.16 5.99 6.23
C ALA A 156 -6.92 5.71 7.10
N ILE A 157 -7.08 4.92 8.16
CA ILE A 157 -6.02 4.61 9.14
C ILE A 157 -5.20 3.36 8.81
N GLY A 158 -5.32 2.84 7.59
CA GLY A 158 -4.59 1.67 7.10
C GLY A 158 -5.44 0.40 6.98
N VAL A 159 -4.77 -0.69 6.60
CA VAL A 159 -5.37 -2.02 6.38
C VAL A 159 -4.61 -3.09 7.15
N THR A 160 -5.30 -4.17 7.51
CA THR A 160 -4.70 -5.40 8.05
C THR A 160 -4.86 -6.54 7.04
N PRO A 161 -3.88 -7.47 6.93
CA PRO A 161 -4.00 -8.64 6.07
C PRO A 161 -5.30 -9.43 6.30
N ASN A 162 -5.99 -9.79 5.21
CA ASN A 162 -7.23 -10.56 5.27
C ASN A 162 -6.93 -12.06 5.30
N THR A 163 -6.74 -12.62 6.49
CA THR A 163 -6.32 -14.02 6.68
C THR A 163 -7.47 -14.95 7.10
N ASP A 164 -8.71 -14.48 7.08
CA ASP A 164 -9.85 -15.22 7.66
C ASP A 164 -10.08 -16.58 6.99
N ILE A 165 -9.81 -16.68 5.69
CA ILE A 165 -9.99 -17.90 4.89
C ILE A 165 -9.17 -19.10 5.39
N VAL A 166 -8.03 -18.84 6.07
CA VAL A 166 -7.14 -19.89 6.61
C VAL A 166 -7.28 -20.08 8.12
N LYS A 167 -8.23 -19.38 8.76
CA LYS A 167 -8.45 -19.48 10.21
C LYS A 167 -8.82 -20.91 10.59
N GLY A 168 -8.17 -21.43 11.64
CA GLY A 168 -8.38 -22.80 12.11
C GLY A 168 -7.63 -23.87 11.30
N THR A 169 -6.87 -23.49 10.28
CA THR A 169 -5.98 -24.40 9.56
C THR A 169 -4.58 -24.42 10.18
N VAL A 170 -3.70 -25.30 9.70
CA VAL A 170 -2.28 -25.35 10.09
C VAL A 170 -1.39 -24.36 9.32
N ILE A 171 -1.97 -23.52 8.45
CA ILE A 171 -1.23 -22.49 7.73
C ILE A 171 -0.74 -21.45 8.74
N GLU A 172 0.56 -21.15 8.69
CA GLU A 172 1.20 -20.20 9.60
C GLU A 172 0.73 -18.77 9.30
N VAL A 173 0.21 -18.10 10.32
CA VAL A 173 -0.22 -16.70 10.28
C VAL A 173 0.36 -15.98 11.47
N GLU A 174 1.06 -14.87 11.20
CA GLU A 174 1.52 -13.93 12.23
C GLU A 174 0.78 -12.60 12.05
N GLN A 175 1.41 -11.60 11.42
CA GLN A 175 0.73 -10.37 11.00
C GLN A 175 -0.03 -10.58 9.69
N GLY A 176 0.44 -11.49 8.84
CA GLY A 176 -0.23 -11.99 7.63
C GLY A 176 0.12 -13.46 7.39
N ILE A 177 -0.30 -14.01 6.24
CA ILE A 177 0.00 -15.40 5.87
C ILE A 177 1.49 -15.53 5.57
N VAL A 178 2.21 -16.29 6.39
CA VAL A 178 3.67 -16.41 6.28
C VAL A 178 4.02 -17.21 5.03
N VAL A 179 4.90 -16.65 4.18
CA VAL A 179 5.37 -17.31 2.96
C VAL A 179 6.89 -17.38 2.88
N ASP A 180 7.40 -18.37 2.14
CA ASP A 180 8.81 -18.48 1.76
C ASP A 180 9.16 -17.63 0.53
N GLN A 181 10.40 -17.70 0.02
CA GLN A 181 10.78 -16.96 -1.19
C GLN A 181 10.11 -17.48 -2.47
N ALA A 182 9.54 -18.69 -2.47
CA ALA A 182 8.73 -19.20 -3.59
C ALA A 182 7.27 -18.74 -3.50
N MET A 183 6.91 -17.94 -2.48
CA MET A 183 5.56 -17.49 -2.14
C MET A 183 4.65 -18.62 -1.63
N GLN A 184 5.22 -19.75 -1.23
CA GLN A 184 4.51 -20.90 -0.69
C GLN A 184 4.34 -20.72 0.83
N THR A 185 3.19 -21.13 1.36
CA THR A 185 2.90 -21.11 2.80
C THR A 185 3.59 -22.28 3.52
N SER A 186 3.32 -22.46 4.81
CA SER A 186 3.75 -23.65 5.56
C SER A 186 3.16 -24.97 5.03
N VAL A 187 2.15 -24.92 4.14
CA VAL A 187 1.51 -26.09 3.55
C VAL A 187 1.88 -26.23 2.06
N PRO A 188 2.52 -27.33 1.63
CA PRO A 188 2.90 -27.54 0.24
C PRO A 188 1.72 -27.44 -0.74
N GLY A 189 1.93 -26.74 -1.85
CA GLY A 189 0.92 -26.50 -2.87
C GLY A 189 -0.02 -25.33 -2.58
N ILE A 190 0.12 -24.66 -1.44
CA ILE A 190 -0.65 -23.48 -1.08
C ILE A 190 0.27 -22.27 -1.01
N TYR A 191 -0.15 -21.18 -1.66
CA TYR A 191 0.60 -19.96 -1.86
C TYR A 191 -0.20 -18.78 -1.32
N ALA A 192 0.48 -17.69 -0.99
CA ALA A 192 -0.16 -16.41 -0.70
C ALA A 192 0.60 -15.25 -1.34
N ALA A 193 -0.12 -14.19 -1.73
CA ALA A 193 0.46 -13.01 -2.35
C ALA A 193 -0.36 -11.74 -2.07
N GLY A 194 0.26 -10.59 -2.27
CA GLY A 194 -0.33 -9.28 -2.02
C GLY A 194 -0.45 -8.97 -0.55
N ASP A 195 -1.38 -8.08 -0.20
CA ASP A 195 -1.52 -7.52 1.14
C ASP A 195 -1.86 -8.59 2.21
N ALA A 196 -2.36 -9.76 1.80
CA ALA A 196 -2.61 -10.89 2.68
C ALA A 196 -1.31 -11.60 3.14
N ALA A 197 -0.23 -11.46 2.38
CA ALA A 197 1.01 -12.21 2.57
C ALA A 197 2.02 -11.46 3.45
N GLN A 198 2.64 -12.23 4.35
CA GLN A 198 3.81 -11.84 5.13
C GLN A 198 5.06 -12.44 4.47
N ALA A 199 5.74 -11.61 3.67
CA ALA A 199 6.91 -11.99 2.87
C ALA A 199 8.16 -11.23 3.34
N VAL A 200 9.33 -11.64 2.86
CA VAL A 200 10.61 -11.00 3.23
C VAL A 200 10.64 -9.53 2.77
N ASP A 201 10.97 -8.65 3.70
CA ASP A 201 11.37 -7.27 3.46
C ASP A 201 12.87 -7.24 3.16
N MET A 202 13.24 -6.66 2.01
CA MET A 202 14.62 -6.66 1.58
C MET A 202 15.55 -5.80 2.43
N LEU A 203 15.02 -4.78 3.13
CA LEU A 203 15.83 -3.90 3.96
C LEU A 203 16.11 -4.47 5.35
N SER A 204 15.07 -5.03 5.98
CA SER A 204 15.20 -5.59 7.33
C SER A 204 15.56 -7.08 7.35
N GLY A 205 15.38 -7.79 6.23
CA GLY A 205 15.52 -9.25 6.14
C GLY A 205 14.43 -10.02 6.88
N ARG A 206 13.54 -9.33 7.60
CA ARG A 206 12.43 -9.92 8.35
C ARG A 206 11.23 -10.13 7.43
N LYS A 207 10.36 -11.09 7.76
CA LYS A 207 9.07 -11.22 7.08
C LYS A 207 8.08 -10.25 7.69
N ARG A 208 7.38 -9.47 6.87
CA ARG A 208 6.27 -8.60 7.29
C ARG A 208 5.30 -8.35 6.14
N PRO A 209 4.05 -7.93 6.41
CA PRO A 209 3.18 -7.38 5.38
C PRO A 209 3.75 -6.07 4.80
N ILE A 210 3.69 -5.93 3.47
CA ILE A 210 4.03 -4.68 2.77
C ILE A 210 2.93 -4.41 1.73
N PRO A 211 1.81 -3.75 2.14
CA PRO A 211 0.60 -3.66 1.35
C PRO A 211 0.72 -2.58 0.27
N ILE A 212 1.42 -2.92 -0.82
CA ILE A 212 1.62 -2.03 -1.96
C ILE A 212 1.51 -2.80 -3.29
N LEU A 213 1.00 -2.11 -4.31
CA LEU A 213 0.73 -2.71 -5.62
C LEU A 213 1.97 -3.35 -6.29
N PRO A 214 3.17 -2.73 -6.32
CA PRO A 214 4.34 -3.34 -6.94
C PRO A 214 4.74 -4.68 -6.31
N ASN A 215 4.58 -4.80 -4.99
CA ASN A 215 4.87 -6.04 -4.28
C ASN A 215 3.80 -7.10 -4.58
N ALA A 216 2.51 -6.73 -4.55
CA ALA A 216 1.42 -7.65 -4.88
C ALA A 216 1.58 -8.25 -6.29
N TYR A 217 1.94 -7.41 -7.28
CA TYR A 217 2.22 -7.87 -8.64
C TYR A 217 3.36 -8.89 -8.69
N ARG A 218 4.53 -8.56 -8.10
CA ARG A 218 5.70 -9.45 -8.13
C ARG A 218 5.46 -10.75 -7.38
N GLN A 219 4.82 -10.69 -6.21
CA GLN A 219 4.47 -11.87 -5.42
C GLN A 219 3.51 -12.77 -6.19
N GLY A 220 2.45 -12.21 -6.78
CA GLY A 220 1.49 -12.96 -7.60
C GLY A 220 2.15 -13.60 -8.83
N TYR A 221 3.04 -12.88 -9.51
CA TYR A 221 3.80 -13.41 -10.64
C TYR A 221 4.68 -14.61 -10.25
N ILE A 222 5.37 -14.53 -9.11
CA ILE A 222 6.25 -15.59 -8.61
C ILE A 222 5.42 -16.79 -8.15
N ALA A 223 4.37 -16.57 -7.36
CA ALA A 223 3.47 -17.63 -6.91
C ALA A 223 2.87 -18.38 -8.10
N GLY A 224 2.26 -17.67 -9.06
CA GLY A 224 1.68 -18.28 -10.25
C GLY A 224 2.72 -19.02 -11.12
N SER A 225 3.93 -18.46 -11.26
CA SER A 225 5.01 -19.12 -12.00
C SER A 225 5.46 -20.43 -11.34
N ASN A 226 5.58 -20.45 -10.01
CA ASN A 226 5.96 -21.64 -9.25
C ASN A 226 4.84 -22.68 -9.22
N MET A 227 3.58 -22.24 -9.15
CA MET A 227 2.42 -23.10 -9.36
C MET A 227 2.43 -23.75 -10.75
N ALA A 228 2.92 -23.06 -11.78
CA ALA A 228 3.09 -23.58 -13.13
C ALA A 228 4.38 -24.41 -13.35
N GLY A 229 5.16 -24.70 -12.30
CA GLY A 229 6.33 -25.57 -12.37
C GLY A 229 7.66 -24.87 -12.64
N LYS A 230 7.72 -23.53 -12.57
CA LYS A 230 9.00 -22.79 -12.56
C LYS A 230 9.62 -22.80 -11.16
N THR A 231 10.84 -22.27 -11.06
CA THR A 231 11.56 -22.08 -9.80
C THR A 231 12.06 -20.65 -9.71
N LEU A 232 11.17 -19.74 -9.33
CA LEU A 232 11.45 -18.32 -9.11
C LEU A 232 11.52 -18.01 -7.62
N LYS A 233 12.37 -17.04 -7.26
CA LYS A 233 12.55 -16.55 -5.89
C LYS A 233 12.19 -15.07 -5.79
N TYR A 234 11.38 -14.73 -4.79
CA TYR A 234 11.10 -13.38 -4.37
C TYR A 234 12.31 -12.84 -3.61
N LYS A 235 12.93 -11.80 -4.19
CA LYS A 235 14.10 -11.14 -3.61
C LYS A 235 13.77 -10.29 -2.36
N GLY A 236 12.49 -10.02 -2.15
CA GLY A 236 11.99 -9.19 -1.07
C GLY A 236 11.26 -7.96 -1.59
N GLY A 237 10.34 -7.48 -0.76
CA GLY A 237 9.60 -6.25 -1.01
C GLY A 237 10.29 -5.08 -0.34
N ILE A 238 9.93 -3.89 -0.80
CA ILE A 238 10.29 -2.63 -0.15
C ILE A 238 9.02 -1.79 -0.11
N ALA A 239 8.82 -1.03 0.97
CA ALA A 239 7.73 -0.06 1.03
C ALA A 239 8.02 1.06 0.03
N MET A 240 7.06 1.38 -0.83
CA MET A 240 7.14 2.53 -1.71
C MET A 240 5.74 3.05 -2.03
N ASN A 241 5.60 4.37 -2.09
CA ASN A 241 4.37 5.02 -2.51
C ASN A 241 4.73 6.15 -3.49
N SER A 242 3.88 6.29 -4.51
CA SER A 242 3.89 7.41 -5.44
C SER A 242 2.49 7.98 -5.48
N ILE A 243 2.30 9.19 -4.96
CA ILE A 243 0.99 9.83 -4.82
C ILE A 243 1.04 11.28 -5.29
N ASP A 244 -0.10 11.80 -5.72
CA ASP A 244 -0.33 13.22 -5.98
C ASP A 244 -1.17 13.79 -4.85
N ILE A 245 -0.60 14.71 -4.07
CA ILE A 245 -1.30 15.38 -2.97
C ILE A 245 -1.71 16.77 -3.48
N LEU A 246 -2.93 16.90 -4.01
CA LEU A 246 -3.44 18.19 -4.53
C LEU A 246 -2.46 18.88 -5.49
N GLY A 247 -1.92 18.13 -6.47
CA GLY A 247 -0.95 18.66 -7.42
C GLY A 247 0.50 18.71 -6.92
N LEU A 248 0.79 18.15 -5.74
CA LEU A 248 2.15 17.93 -5.24
C LEU A 248 2.56 16.48 -5.47
N PRO A 249 3.39 16.18 -6.49
CA PRO A 249 3.94 14.84 -6.69
C PRO A 249 4.79 14.46 -5.48
N THR A 250 4.57 13.25 -4.98
CA THR A 250 5.21 12.76 -3.76
C THR A 250 5.64 11.31 -3.93
N ILE A 251 6.92 11.03 -3.69
CA ILE A 251 7.45 9.67 -3.62
C ILE A 251 8.03 9.43 -2.23
N SER A 252 7.72 8.27 -1.67
CA SER A 252 8.42 7.73 -0.49
C SER A 252 8.86 6.30 -0.78
N VAL A 253 10.05 5.94 -0.35
CA VAL A 253 10.60 4.59 -0.55
C VAL A 253 11.48 4.19 0.62
N GLY A 254 11.40 2.91 1.02
CA GLY A 254 12.24 2.33 2.06
C GLY A 254 11.95 2.87 3.46
N ILE A 255 13.01 3.07 4.24
CA ILE A 255 12.97 3.59 5.61
C ILE A 255 12.96 5.12 5.57
N THR A 256 11.84 5.73 5.94
CA THR A 256 11.66 7.19 5.90
C THR A 256 11.64 7.84 7.29
N THR A 257 11.37 7.06 8.33
CA THR A 257 11.42 7.44 9.75
C THR A 257 12.59 6.78 10.45
N GLU A 258 13.28 7.55 11.29
CA GLU A 258 14.50 7.15 12.00
C GLU A 258 14.13 6.64 13.40
N GLU A 259 13.70 5.38 13.51
CA GLU A 259 13.36 4.79 14.81
C GLU A 259 14.52 3.94 15.34
N GLY A 260 15.04 4.29 16.52
CA GLY A 260 15.89 3.43 17.36
C GLY A 260 17.33 3.18 16.90
N GLU A 261 17.67 3.43 15.64
CA GLU A 261 19.02 3.25 15.08
C GLU A 261 19.62 4.58 14.59
N THR A 262 20.95 4.65 14.52
CA THR A 262 21.66 5.81 13.97
C THR A 262 21.64 5.74 12.44
N TYR A 263 20.87 6.63 11.81
CA TYR A 263 20.86 6.84 10.38
C TYR A 263 21.60 8.14 10.05
N GLU A 264 22.24 8.19 8.88
CA GLU A 264 22.70 9.45 8.30
C GLU A 264 21.60 9.98 7.38
N VAL A 265 21.26 11.26 7.50
CA VAL A 265 20.21 11.89 6.70
C VAL A 265 20.80 13.07 5.94
N VAL A 266 20.52 13.09 4.65
CA VAL A 266 20.82 14.23 3.77
C VAL A 266 19.48 14.75 3.25
N SER A 267 19.24 16.04 3.40
CA SER A 267 18.01 16.67 2.90
C SER A 267 18.26 18.01 2.26
N MET A 268 17.39 18.38 1.32
CA MET A 268 17.37 19.64 0.60
C MET A 268 15.94 20.16 0.57
N LEU A 269 15.78 21.45 0.85
CA LEU A 269 14.54 22.20 0.69
C LEU A 269 14.84 23.31 -0.31
N ASP A 270 14.08 23.37 -1.38
CA ASP A 270 14.08 24.48 -2.33
C ASP A 270 12.84 25.34 -2.04
N GLU A 271 13.06 26.60 -1.70
CA GLU A 271 12.00 27.57 -1.42
C GLU A 271 11.60 28.39 -2.66
N GLU A 272 12.45 28.47 -3.68
CA GLU A 272 12.17 29.18 -4.93
C GLU A 272 11.25 28.34 -5.83
N GLU A 273 11.58 27.05 -5.98
CA GLU A 273 10.75 26.02 -6.61
C GLU A 273 10.34 25.00 -5.53
N PRO A 274 9.19 25.20 -4.85
CA PRO A 274 8.82 24.48 -3.63
C PRO A 274 8.96 22.95 -3.74
N SER A 275 10.08 22.44 -3.24
CA SER A 275 10.40 21.02 -3.30
C SER A 275 11.23 20.58 -2.11
N TYR A 276 11.06 19.32 -1.71
CA TYR A 276 11.80 18.73 -0.60
C TYR A 276 12.29 17.34 -0.98
N LYS A 277 13.58 17.10 -0.76
CA LYS A 277 14.20 15.79 -0.95
C LYS A 277 14.90 15.37 0.34
N LYS A 278 14.69 14.13 0.75
CA LYS A 278 15.34 13.47 1.89
C LYS A 278 15.88 12.13 1.42
N ILE A 279 17.12 11.83 1.79
CA ILE A 279 17.74 10.54 1.60
C ILE A 279 18.21 10.05 2.98
N VAL A 280 17.88 8.79 3.28
CA VAL A 280 18.26 8.11 4.52
C VAL A 280 19.30 7.06 4.19
N LEU A 281 20.42 7.11 4.91
CA LEU A 281 21.56 6.23 4.73
C LEU A 281 21.82 5.40 5.99
N LYS A 282 22.27 4.17 5.77
CA LYS A 282 22.77 3.25 6.80
C LYS A 282 23.89 2.41 6.21
N ASP A 283 25.00 2.28 6.93
CA ASP A 283 26.14 1.44 6.55
C ASP A 283 26.61 1.68 5.09
N ASP A 284 26.82 2.95 4.73
CA ASP A 284 27.25 3.40 3.39
C ASP A 284 26.24 3.12 2.25
N ARG A 285 24.96 2.90 2.58
CA ARG A 285 23.92 2.55 1.60
C ARG A 285 22.70 3.41 1.79
N VAL A 286 22.02 3.73 0.68
CA VAL A 286 20.69 4.33 0.77
C VAL A 286 19.69 3.28 1.20
N VAL A 287 18.92 3.57 2.25
CA VAL A 287 17.88 2.68 2.79
C VAL A 287 16.48 3.29 2.70
N GLY A 288 16.37 4.58 2.39
CA GLY A 288 15.09 5.20 2.07
C GLY A 288 15.22 6.61 1.54
N ALA A 289 14.10 7.14 1.05
CA ALA A 289 14.02 8.51 0.57
C ALA A 289 12.58 9.06 0.56
N ILE A 290 12.48 10.38 0.60
CA ILE A 290 11.24 11.14 0.39
C ILE A 290 11.54 12.21 -0.67
N PHE A 291 10.66 12.33 -1.66
CA PHE A 291 10.70 13.37 -2.69
C PHE A 291 9.33 14.04 -2.74
N LEU A 292 9.29 15.36 -2.66
CA LEU A 292 8.09 16.19 -2.65
C LEU A 292 8.27 17.32 -3.67
N GLY A 293 7.30 17.52 -4.55
CA GLY A 293 7.37 18.51 -5.62
C GLY A 293 8.22 17.99 -6.78
N ASP A 294 9.54 18.11 -6.65
CA ASP A 294 10.48 17.53 -7.60
C ASP A 294 10.78 16.06 -7.26
N ILE A 295 10.24 15.17 -8.09
CA ILE A 295 10.40 13.72 -8.00
C ILE A 295 11.45 13.16 -8.97
N ASP A 296 12.20 14.02 -9.66
CA ASP A 296 13.24 13.59 -10.57
C ASP A 296 14.29 12.77 -9.83
N ARG A 297 14.82 11.77 -10.55
CA ARG A 297 15.86 10.84 -10.06
C ARG A 297 15.40 9.87 -8.96
N ALA A 298 14.14 9.90 -8.52
CA ALA A 298 13.61 8.94 -7.54
C ALA A 298 13.78 7.47 -7.97
N GLY A 299 13.69 7.18 -9.27
CA GLY A 299 13.97 5.86 -9.83
C GLY A 299 15.43 5.41 -9.66
N ILE A 300 16.39 6.34 -9.77
CA ILE A 300 17.83 6.05 -9.54
C ILE A 300 18.04 5.70 -8.07
N ILE A 301 17.49 6.52 -7.15
CA ILE A 301 17.58 6.27 -5.71
C ILE A 301 16.93 4.94 -5.34
N THR A 302 15.75 4.64 -5.89
CA THR A 302 15.08 3.35 -5.70
C THR A 302 15.95 2.18 -6.19
N GLY A 303 16.67 2.35 -7.30
CA GLY A 303 17.64 1.39 -7.81
C GLY A 303 18.82 1.17 -6.85
N LEU A 304 19.38 2.23 -6.28
CA LEU A 304 20.47 2.14 -5.29
C LEU A 304 20.04 1.37 -4.04
N ILE A 305 18.80 1.61 -3.58
CA ILE A 305 18.24 0.89 -2.43
C ILE A 305 18.08 -0.60 -2.76
N LYS A 306 17.43 -0.92 -3.89
CA LYS A 306 17.15 -2.31 -4.29
C LYS A 306 18.42 -3.15 -4.46
N GLU A 307 19.46 -2.53 -5.01
CA GLU A 307 20.70 -3.23 -5.36
C GLU A 307 21.76 -3.14 -4.24
N GLY A 308 21.50 -2.34 -3.20
CA GLY A 308 22.47 -2.07 -2.16
C GLY A 308 23.78 -1.61 -2.79
N ILE A 309 23.81 -0.39 -3.32
CA ILE A 309 25.05 0.17 -3.87
C ILE A 309 25.72 1.03 -2.79
N PRO A 310 27.00 0.79 -2.46
CA PRO A 310 27.78 1.67 -1.60
C PRO A 310 27.88 3.09 -2.20
N VAL A 311 27.63 4.13 -1.42
CA VAL A 311 27.52 5.51 -1.94
C VAL A 311 28.67 6.44 -1.59
N SER A 312 29.64 6.02 -0.77
CA SER A 312 30.76 6.85 -0.30
C SER A 312 31.44 7.67 -1.41
N SER A 313 31.59 7.12 -2.62
CA SER A 313 32.26 7.80 -3.74
C SER A 313 31.46 8.93 -4.40
N PHE A 314 30.15 9.03 -4.15
CA PHE A 314 29.27 10.02 -4.79
C PHE A 314 28.17 10.53 -3.83
N LYS A 315 28.35 10.35 -2.52
CA LYS A 315 27.35 10.68 -1.50
C LYS A 315 26.93 12.15 -1.55
N ASP A 316 27.90 13.05 -1.68
CA ASP A 316 27.67 14.50 -1.72
C ASP A 316 26.91 14.95 -2.97
N LEU A 317 26.85 14.09 -3.99
CA LEU A 317 26.10 14.35 -5.22
C LEU A 317 24.66 13.87 -5.14
N LEU A 318 24.25 13.07 -4.15
CA LEU A 318 22.95 12.38 -4.16
C LEU A 318 21.73 13.31 -4.31
N LEU A 319 21.83 14.54 -3.81
CA LEU A 319 20.79 15.59 -3.94
C LEU A 319 21.15 16.68 -4.95
N SER A 320 22.32 16.63 -5.57
CA SER A 320 22.73 17.60 -6.59
C SER A 320 21.85 17.49 -7.83
N GLU A 321 21.56 18.64 -8.45
CA GLU A 321 20.91 18.71 -9.74
C GLU A 321 21.66 17.95 -10.82
N ASP A 322 22.99 17.82 -10.74
CA ASP A 322 23.78 17.10 -11.73
C ASP A 322 23.57 15.59 -11.63
N PHE A 323 23.31 15.08 -10.42
CA PHE A 323 22.76 13.75 -10.09
C PHE A 323 23.15 12.60 -11.03
N GLY A 324 22.34 11.55 -11.19
CA GLY A 324 22.26 10.85 -12.47
C GLY A 324 23.13 9.61 -12.67
N VAL A 325 22.80 8.88 -13.74
CA VAL A 325 23.39 7.57 -14.05
C VAL A 325 24.90 7.67 -14.26
N ILE A 326 25.40 8.79 -14.82
CA ILE A 326 26.82 9.00 -15.06
C ILE A 326 27.65 8.99 -13.77
N SER A 327 27.05 9.44 -12.67
CA SER A 327 27.64 9.54 -11.33
C SER A 327 27.77 8.18 -10.64
N LEU A 328 27.11 7.14 -11.18
CA LEU A 328 27.12 5.80 -10.61
C LEU A 328 28.38 5.01 -10.99
N PRO A 329 28.79 4.02 -10.17
CA PRO A 329 29.95 3.18 -10.48
C PRO A 329 29.83 2.49 -11.85
N VAL A 330 30.95 2.37 -12.59
CA VAL A 330 31.00 1.81 -13.96
C VAL A 330 30.28 0.47 -14.09
N GLY A 331 30.48 -0.43 -13.11
CA GLY A 331 29.84 -1.76 -13.10
C GLY A 331 28.31 -1.68 -13.04
N TYR A 332 27.78 -0.73 -12.27
CA TYR A 332 26.34 -0.52 -12.12
C TYR A 332 25.73 0.15 -13.34
N ARG A 333 26.41 1.13 -13.94
CA ARG A 333 25.95 1.80 -15.17
C ARG A 333 25.65 0.81 -16.29
N LYS A 334 26.48 -0.22 -16.44
CA LYS A 334 26.25 -1.29 -17.44
C LYS A 334 24.93 -2.03 -17.17
N HIS A 335 24.62 -2.37 -15.93
CA HIS A 335 23.37 -3.03 -15.56
C HIS A 335 22.12 -2.18 -15.82
N VAL A 336 22.17 -0.88 -15.48
CA VAL A 336 21.07 0.06 -15.71
C VAL A 336 20.77 0.21 -17.21
N VAL A 337 21.80 0.26 -18.05
CA VAL A 337 21.66 0.47 -19.50
C VAL A 337 21.34 -0.83 -20.25
N SER A 338 21.71 -2.00 -19.72
CA SER A 338 21.46 -3.30 -20.36
C SER A 338 20.17 -4.03 -19.92
N GLY A 339 19.52 -3.55 -18.85
CA GLY A 339 18.34 -4.17 -18.24
C GLY A 339 17.01 -3.73 -18.85
N ARG A 340 15.96 -4.55 -18.68
CA ARG A 340 14.57 -4.25 -19.07
C ARG A 340 14.00 -3.09 -18.22
N GLY A 341 14.39 -1.86 -18.50
CA GLY A 341 13.81 -0.64 -17.92
C GLY A 341 14.10 -0.43 -16.43
N ILE A 342 14.19 0.84 -16.03
CA ILE A 342 14.09 1.24 -14.62
C ILE A 342 12.60 1.08 -14.27
N GLU A 343 12.23 0.04 -13.51
CA GLU A 343 10.89 -0.08 -12.93
C GLU A 343 10.73 1.01 -11.86
N VAL A 344 10.14 2.14 -12.29
CA VAL A 344 9.55 3.18 -11.42
C VAL A 344 8.14 2.71 -11.04
#